data_AF-W9ZTL3-F1
#
_entry.id   AF-W9ZTL3-F1
#
_cell.length_a   1.000
_cell.length_b   1.000
_cell.length_c   1.000
_cell.angle_alpha   90.00
_cell.angle_beta   90.00
_cell.angle_gamma   90.00
#
_symmetry.space_group_name_H-M   'P 1'
#
loop_
_entity.id
_entity.type
_entity.pdbx_description
1 polymer ?
#
loop_
_entity_poly.entity_id
_entity_poly.type
_entity_poly.pdbx_seq_one_letter_code
_entity_poly.pdbx_strand_id
1 'polypeptide(L)'
;MSSGFQYNSSFTFSHPGWESDPVAEYTELALTRVTAEAPDPGPIEDLTTFAQQLHTTGLPICEAADLEDLNDGAAIGSGTTMTVFKCLWKSKNKAVAVKRVNLGIALGQSQHEAHSQKYSGLLKSLLREMRVMNHPWCKAHPNFVELLGISWDAVTSDGGISSYRPAMIVELADPTTPQLRDLVKSSRYPLGLKEQGMMFDLLTDVAEGVTMLHAMKIVHGDLKPDNILLFRTKDRLVAKLSDFGFCSPFTDIEYKIGGTPYWNAPVR
;
A
#
# COMPACT_ATOMS: atom_id res chain seq x y z
N MET A 1 -29.19 -36.11 17.93
CA MET A 1 -29.08 -34.64 18.13
C MET A 1 -27.73 -34.37 18.78
N SER A 2 -26.97 -33.44 18.18
CA SER A 2 -25.75 -32.78 18.69
C SER A 2 -24.56 -33.65 19.15
N SER A 3 -23.56 -33.82 18.29
CA SER A 3 -22.16 -34.02 18.69
C SER A 3 -21.39 -32.75 18.35
N GLY A 4 -21.11 -31.94 19.37
CA GLY A 4 -20.36 -30.68 19.24
C GLY A 4 -18.90 -30.93 18.90
N PHE A 5 -18.42 -30.29 17.83
CA PHE A 5 -17.00 -30.18 17.52
C PHE A 5 -16.33 -29.33 18.61
N GLN A 6 -15.43 -29.93 19.38
CA GLN A 6 -14.51 -29.20 20.25
C GLN A 6 -13.41 -28.58 19.39
N TYR A 7 -13.36 -27.25 19.37
CA TYR A 7 -12.28 -26.48 18.76
C TYR A 7 -11.04 -26.64 19.65
N ASN A 8 -10.00 -27.33 19.15
CA ASN A 8 -8.74 -27.48 19.86
C ASN A 8 -7.86 -26.27 19.55
N SER A 9 -7.83 -25.28 20.46
CA SER A 9 -7.11 -24.01 20.32
C SER A 9 -5.65 -24.11 20.78
N SER A 10 -4.84 -24.94 20.11
CA SER A 10 -3.41 -25.05 20.43
C SER A 10 -2.53 -24.83 19.21
N PHE A 11 -2.49 -23.59 18.73
CA PHE A 11 -1.33 -23.01 18.06
C PHE A 11 -0.83 -21.85 18.92
N THR A 12 0.02 -22.17 19.89
CA THR A 12 0.73 -21.17 20.69
C THR A 12 2.13 -20.98 20.11
N PHE A 13 2.38 -19.82 19.52
CA PHE A 13 3.74 -19.37 19.19
C PHE A 13 4.44 -18.96 20.49
N SER A 14 5.43 -19.72 20.93
CA SER A 14 6.37 -19.30 21.98
C SER A 14 7.76 -19.14 21.37
N HIS A 15 8.10 -17.90 20.98
CA HIS A 15 9.49 -17.51 20.73
C HIS A 15 10.01 -16.80 21.98
N PRO A 16 11.20 -17.13 22.51
CA PRO A 16 11.71 -16.64 23.81
C PRO A 16 12.06 -15.14 23.87
N GLY A 17 11.51 -14.32 22.97
CA GLY A 17 11.58 -12.86 23.00
C GLY A 17 10.22 -12.17 22.90
N TRP A 18 9.11 -12.92 23.02
CA TRP A 18 7.73 -12.44 22.86
C TRP A 18 6.95 -12.44 24.19
N GLU A 19 7.64 -12.40 25.34
CA GLU A 19 7.01 -12.41 26.67
C GLU A 19 6.39 -11.07 27.07
N SER A 20 6.74 -9.97 26.40
CA SER A 20 5.97 -8.73 26.42
C SER A 20 5.13 -8.65 25.16
N ASP A 21 3.87 -8.22 25.25
CA ASP A 21 3.04 -7.88 24.11
C ASP A 21 3.65 -6.64 23.44
N PRO A 22 4.50 -6.79 22.40
CA PRO A 22 5.18 -5.67 21.81
C PRO A 22 4.17 -4.81 21.06
N VAL A 23 2.98 -5.36 20.74
CA VAL A 23 1.92 -4.65 20.06
C VAL A 23 1.23 -3.70 21.02
N ALA A 24 0.92 -4.11 22.25
CA ALA A 24 0.38 -3.21 23.26
C ALA A 24 1.38 -2.10 23.63
N GLU A 25 2.65 -2.44 23.90
CA GLU A 25 3.69 -1.45 24.21
C GLU A 25 3.96 -0.50 23.05
N TYR A 26 3.95 -0.97 21.79
CA TYR A 26 4.16 -0.10 20.63
C TYR A 26 2.91 0.65 20.19
N THR A 27 1.71 0.13 20.44
CA THR A 27 0.45 0.89 20.21
C THR A 27 0.37 2.02 21.23
N GLU A 28 0.68 1.74 22.50
CA GLU A 28 0.89 2.76 23.53
C GLU A 28 2.02 3.71 23.14
N LEU A 29 3.22 3.26 22.73
CA LEU A 29 4.34 4.13 22.33
C LEU A 29 4.10 4.90 21.03
N ALA A 30 3.37 4.35 20.06
CA ALA A 30 2.99 5.04 18.83
C ALA A 30 1.91 6.07 19.13
N LEU A 31 0.91 5.75 19.96
CA LEU A 31 -0.06 6.73 20.48
C LEU A 31 0.61 7.77 21.37
N THR A 32 1.63 7.40 22.17
CA THR A 32 2.37 8.29 23.07
C THR A 32 3.33 9.19 22.28
N ARG A 33 3.97 8.69 21.21
CA ARG A 33 4.78 9.51 20.29
C ARG A 33 3.92 10.39 19.37
N VAL A 34 2.69 9.99 19.09
CA VAL A 34 1.68 10.83 18.42
C VAL A 34 1.13 11.90 19.38
N THR A 35 1.11 11.67 20.68
CA THR A 35 0.62 12.62 21.70
C THR A 35 1.72 13.44 22.38
N ALA A 36 2.99 13.08 22.21
CA ALA A 36 4.14 13.86 22.65
C ALA A 36 4.42 15.01 21.67
N GLU A 37 3.72 16.12 21.88
CA GLU A 37 4.06 17.49 21.45
C GLU A 37 4.32 17.75 19.94
N ALA A 38 3.75 16.96 19.03
CA ALA A 38 3.45 17.47 17.70
C ALA A 38 1.98 17.93 17.70
N PRO A 39 1.67 19.20 17.36
CA PRO A 39 0.27 19.60 17.19
C PRO A 39 -0.37 18.68 16.15
N ASP A 40 -1.58 18.18 16.44
CA ASP A 40 -2.40 17.45 15.47
C ASP A 40 -2.40 18.27 14.17
N PRO A 41 -1.83 17.78 13.06
CA PRO A 41 -1.62 18.63 11.88
C PRO A 41 -2.93 18.92 11.12
N GLY A 42 -4.07 18.55 11.69
CA GLY A 42 -5.40 18.84 11.17
C GLY A 42 -5.78 17.94 9.99
N PRO A 43 -6.97 18.18 9.40
CA PRO A 43 -7.44 17.43 8.25
C PRO A 43 -6.54 17.67 7.03
N ILE A 44 -6.32 16.63 6.23
CA ILE A 44 -5.65 16.75 4.93
C ILE A 44 -6.65 17.35 3.94
N GLU A 45 -6.51 18.63 3.65
CA GLU A 45 -7.38 19.37 2.73
C GLU A 45 -6.67 19.66 1.40
N ASP A 46 -5.35 19.80 1.45
CA ASP A 46 -4.51 20.25 0.33
C ASP A 46 -3.09 19.63 0.37
N LEU A 47 -2.24 20.05 -0.57
CA LEU A 47 -0.84 19.61 -0.62
C LEU A 47 -0.02 20.10 0.58
N THR A 48 -0.35 21.27 1.12
CA THR A 48 0.39 21.89 2.23
C THR A 48 0.24 21.04 3.49
N THR A 49 -1.00 20.76 3.87
CA THR A 49 -1.36 19.90 5.01
C THR A 49 -0.86 18.47 4.81
N PHE A 50 -0.90 17.95 3.57
CA PHE A 50 -0.30 16.65 3.24
C PHE A 50 1.22 16.65 3.45
N ALA A 51 1.95 17.66 2.97
CA ALA A 51 3.41 17.75 3.11
C ALA A 51 3.84 17.86 4.58
N GLN A 52 3.09 18.59 5.40
CA GLN A 52 3.31 18.68 6.86
C GLN A 52 3.15 17.31 7.53
N GLN A 53 2.07 16.60 7.21
CA GLN A 53 1.80 15.25 7.73
C GLN A 53 2.82 14.21 7.24
N LEU A 54 3.34 14.37 6.03
CA LEU A 54 4.38 13.51 5.48
C LEU A 54 5.73 13.71 6.18
N HIS A 55 6.08 14.94 6.55
CA HIS A 55 7.33 15.22 7.24
C HIS A 55 7.47 14.41 8.55
N THR A 56 6.35 14.15 9.24
CA THR A 56 6.33 13.36 10.48
C THR A 56 6.59 11.87 10.25
N THR A 57 6.49 11.36 9.02
CA THR A 57 6.76 9.94 8.72
C THR A 57 8.25 9.63 8.60
N GLY A 58 9.12 10.64 8.45
CA GLY A 58 10.56 10.44 8.27
C GLY A 58 10.92 9.67 6.98
N LEU A 59 10.04 9.69 5.97
CA LEU A 59 10.32 9.04 4.69
C LEU A 59 11.36 9.84 3.91
N PRO A 60 12.32 9.18 3.25
CA PRO A 60 13.30 9.87 2.43
C PRO A 60 12.61 10.53 1.22
N ILE A 61 12.94 11.79 0.99
CA ILE A 61 12.51 12.54 -0.19
C ILE A 61 13.58 12.39 -1.27
N CYS A 62 13.17 11.96 -2.45
CA CYS A 62 13.99 11.85 -3.64
C CYS A 62 13.68 13.01 -4.58
N GLU A 63 14.71 13.66 -5.09
CA GLU A 63 14.56 14.65 -6.15
C GLU A 63 14.07 13.98 -7.43
N ALA A 64 13.06 14.56 -8.11
CA ALA A 64 12.52 14.00 -9.33
C ALA A 64 13.58 13.84 -10.43
N ALA A 65 14.58 14.73 -10.45
CA ALA A 65 15.72 14.66 -11.37
C ALA A 65 16.61 13.42 -11.17
N ASP A 66 16.53 12.74 -10.02
CA ASP A 66 17.27 11.51 -9.72
C ASP A 66 16.54 10.24 -10.24
N LEU A 67 15.29 10.40 -10.69
CA LEU A 67 14.46 9.35 -11.28
C LEU A 67 14.45 9.49 -12.81
N GLU A 68 15.18 8.61 -13.49
CA GLU A 68 15.21 8.55 -14.95
C GLU A 68 13.95 7.88 -15.51
N ASP A 69 13.57 8.27 -16.73
CA ASP A 69 12.37 7.83 -17.46
C ASP A 69 11.03 8.13 -16.79
N LEU A 70 11.02 8.88 -15.69
CA LEU A 70 9.80 9.12 -14.93
C LEU A 70 8.73 9.88 -15.75
N ASN A 71 9.14 10.79 -16.65
CA ASN A 71 8.23 11.55 -17.52
C ASN A 71 8.18 11.04 -18.96
N ASP A 72 9.16 10.25 -19.39
CA ASP A 72 9.32 9.80 -20.78
C ASP A 72 9.05 8.29 -20.94
N GLY A 73 8.92 7.56 -19.84
CA GLY A 73 8.69 6.12 -19.80
C GLY A 73 7.22 5.74 -19.96
N ALA A 74 6.98 4.59 -20.58
CA ALA A 74 5.65 4.01 -20.67
C ALA A 74 5.13 3.58 -19.28
N ALA A 75 3.87 3.87 -19.00
CA ALA A 75 3.22 3.40 -17.78
C ALA A 75 3.16 1.87 -17.77
N ILE A 76 3.59 1.25 -16.66
CA ILE A 76 3.51 -0.19 -16.43
C ILE A 76 2.19 -0.60 -15.75
N GLY A 77 1.44 0.38 -15.26
CA GLY A 77 0.09 0.21 -14.74
C GLY A 77 -0.65 1.54 -14.75
N SER A 78 -1.94 1.51 -15.07
CA SER A 78 -2.79 2.71 -15.05
C SER A 78 -4.14 2.34 -14.45
N GLY A 79 -4.56 3.10 -13.44
CA GLY A 79 -5.86 2.97 -12.79
C GLY A 79 -6.56 4.32 -12.69
N THR A 80 -7.75 4.35 -12.10
CA THR A 80 -8.52 5.60 -11.96
C THR A 80 -7.83 6.61 -11.03
N THR A 81 -7.11 6.14 -10.02
CA THR A 81 -6.50 6.95 -8.96
C THR A 81 -5.00 7.17 -9.14
N MET A 82 -4.28 6.19 -9.69
CA MET A 82 -2.83 6.22 -9.81
C MET A 82 -2.37 5.70 -11.18
N THR A 83 -1.24 6.23 -11.65
CA THR A 83 -0.47 5.65 -12.76
C THR A 83 0.91 5.26 -12.25
N VAL A 84 1.38 4.08 -12.64
CA VAL A 84 2.64 3.48 -12.18
C VAL A 84 3.63 3.47 -13.33
N PHE A 85 4.82 3.98 -13.06
CA PHE A 85 5.93 4.06 -14.01
C PHE A 85 7.09 3.23 -13.50
N LYS A 86 7.82 2.59 -14.42
CA LYS A 86 9.14 2.01 -14.12
C LYS A 86 10.17 3.11 -14.27
N CYS A 87 11.04 3.27 -13.29
CA CYS A 87 12.11 4.28 -13.32
C CYS A 87 13.43 3.67 -12.86
N LEU A 88 14.54 4.31 -13.23
CA LEU A 88 15.85 4.05 -12.64
C LEU A 88 16.15 5.13 -11.60
N TRP A 89 16.33 4.74 -10.34
CA TRP A 89 16.85 5.62 -9.29
C TRP A 89 18.37 5.71 -9.44
N LYS A 90 18.86 6.79 -10.05
CA LYS A 90 20.25 6.90 -10.50
C LYS A 90 21.25 6.83 -9.34
N SER A 91 21.07 7.64 -8.30
CA SER A 91 21.98 7.64 -7.14
C SER A 91 22.08 6.29 -6.41
N LYS A 92 21.03 5.46 -6.48
CA LYS A 92 20.99 4.12 -5.88
C LYS A 92 21.29 2.98 -6.87
N ASN A 93 21.43 3.29 -8.16
CA ASN A 93 21.51 2.32 -9.25
C ASN A 93 20.46 1.19 -9.12
N LYS A 94 19.21 1.58 -8.84
CA LYS A 94 18.12 0.62 -8.53
C LYS A 94 16.90 0.91 -9.41
N ALA A 95 16.39 -0.12 -10.08
CA ALA A 95 15.10 -0.04 -10.76
C ALA A 95 13.96 -0.02 -9.73
N VAL A 96 13.01 0.90 -9.90
CA VAL A 96 11.91 1.15 -8.97
C VAL A 96 10.60 1.33 -9.71
N ALA A 97 9.49 1.17 -8.98
CA ALA A 97 8.17 1.56 -9.45
C ALA A 97 7.78 2.88 -8.78
N VAL A 98 7.33 3.85 -9.57
CA VAL A 98 6.88 5.16 -9.09
C VAL A 98 5.38 5.27 -9.32
N LYS A 99 4.60 5.32 -8.24
CA LYS A 99 3.14 5.50 -8.27
C LYS A 99 2.80 6.99 -8.19
N ARG A 100 2.18 7.53 -9.23
CA ARG A 100 1.77 8.93 -9.36
C ARG A 100 0.27 9.07 -9.25
N VAL A 101 -0.20 10.07 -8.52
CA VAL A 101 -1.63 10.37 -8.41
C VAL A 101 -2.16 10.93 -9.73
N ASN A 102 -3.27 10.35 -10.22
CA ASN A 102 -3.99 10.86 -11.37
C ASN A 102 -4.84 12.06 -10.97
N LEU A 103 -4.23 13.24 -11.08
CA LEU A 103 -4.85 14.52 -10.78
C LEU A 103 -5.22 15.24 -12.09
N GLY A 104 -6.53 15.35 -12.37
CA GLY A 104 -7.04 16.23 -13.41
C GLY A 104 -6.92 17.71 -12.99
N ILE A 105 -7.04 18.65 -13.92
CA ILE A 105 -7.17 20.08 -13.61
C ILE A 105 -8.67 20.40 -13.66
N ALA A 106 -9.26 20.94 -12.60
CA ALA A 106 -10.66 21.38 -12.62
C ALA A 106 -10.81 22.71 -13.37
N LEU A 107 -11.82 22.79 -14.24
CA LEU A 107 -12.22 24.00 -14.94
C LEU A 107 -13.61 24.44 -14.41
N GLY A 108 -13.65 25.46 -13.55
CA GLY A 108 -14.91 26.12 -13.11
C GLY A 108 -15.32 25.87 -11.65
N GLN A 109 -16.06 26.81 -11.04
CA GLN A 109 -16.32 26.89 -9.58
C GLN A 109 -17.01 25.67 -8.96
N SER A 110 -18.08 25.14 -9.55
CA SER A 110 -18.75 23.93 -9.04
C SER A 110 -17.91 22.67 -9.21
N GLN A 111 -17.07 22.63 -10.25
CA GLN A 111 -16.10 21.56 -10.44
C GLN A 111 -14.92 21.68 -9.47
N HIS A 112 -14.56 22.89 -9.03
CA HIS A 112 -13.48 23.11 -8.05
C HIS A 112 -13.78 22.49 -6.68
N GLU A 113 -15.00 22.61 -6.16
CA GLU A 113 -15.35 22.01 -4.85
C GLU A 113 -15.34 20.48 -4.91
N ALA A 114 -16.01 19.88 -5.91
CA ALA A 114 -16.00 18.44 -6.11
C ALA A 114 -14.59 17.90 -6.40
N HIS A 115 -13.79 18.67 -7.13
CA HIS A 115 -12.39 18.36 -7.39
C HIS A 115 -11.56 18.42 -6.13
N SER A 116 -11.74 19.43 -5.27
CA SER A 116 -11.03 19.58 -3.99
C SER A 116 -11.37 18.44 -3.02
N GLN A 117 -12.64 18.03 -2.92
CA GLN A 117 -13.02 16.87 -2.11
C GLN A 117 -12.39 15.57 -2.64
N LYS A 118 -12.46 15.34 -3.95
CA LYS A 118 -11.81 14.19 -4.59
C LYS A 118 -10.29 14.22 -4.37
N TYR A 119 -9.68 15.39 -4.47
CA TYR A 119 -8.26 15.64 -4.25
C TYR A 119 -7.83 15.29 -2.82
N SER A 120 -8.52 15.85 -1.83
CA SER A 120 -8.34 15.53 -0.41
C SER A 120 -8.47 14.03 -0.15
N GLY A 121 -9.47 13.37 -0.75
CA GLY A 121 -9.67 11.93 -0.63
C GLY A 121 -8.47 11.12 -1.16
N LEU A 122 -7.91 11.52 -2.30
CA LEU A 122 -6.71 10.88 -2.87
C LEU A 122 -5.47 11.07 -1.99
N LEU A 123 -5.25 12.28 -1.47
CA LEU A 123 -4.13 12.56 -0.57
C LEU A 123 -4.24 11.79 0.75
N LYS A 124 -5.46 11.69 1.31
CA LYS A 124 -5.75 10.85 2.49
C LYS A 124 -5.43 9.38 2.24
N SER A 125 -5.84 8.85 1.09
CA SER A 125 -5.54 7.47 0.69
C SER A 125 -4.04 7.25 0.53
N LEU A 126 -3.32 8.18 -0.11
CA LEU A 126 -1.89 8.10 -0.32
C LEU A 126 -1.11 8.15 1.01
N LEU A 127 -1.45 9.07 1.91
CA LEU A 127 -0.79 9.15 3.21
C LEU A 127 -1.05 7.89 4.03
N ARG A 128 -2.27 7.34 3.97
CA ARG A 128 -2.59 6.08 4.62
C ARG A 128 -1.72 4.95 4.09
N GLU A 129 -1.61 4.84 2.77
CA GLU A 129 -0.76 3.83 2.15
C GLU A 129 0.69 3.94 2.61
N MET A 130 1.23 5.17 2.63
CA MET A 130 2.58 5.47 3.11
C MET A 130 2.77 5.10 4.59
N ARG A 131 1.81 5.41 5.45
CA ARG A 131 1.88 5.12 6.90
C ARG A 131 1.90 3.62 7.17
N VAL A 132 1.05 2.86 6.50
CA VAL A 132 1.01 1.39 6.64
C VAL A 132 2.32 0.77 6.18
N MET A 133 2.83 1.14 5.00
CA MET A 133 4.08 0.58 4.48
C MET A 133 5.31 1.03 5.26
N ASN A 134 5.31 2.25 5.80
CA ASN A 134 6.43 2.75 6.60
C ASN A 134 6.38 2.30 8.08
N HIS A 135 5.33 1.58 8.50
CA HIS A 135 5.26 1.03 9.85
C HIS A 135 6.39 0.03 10.09
N PRO A 136 7.11 0.07 11.25
CA PRO A 136 8.28 -0.78 11.48
C PRO A 136 8.05 -2.28 11.24
N TRP A 137 6.89 -2.81 11.67
CA TRP A 137 6.57 -4.23 11.47
C TRP A 137 6.30 -4.55 10.00
N CYS A 138 5.65 -3.66 9.24
CA CYS A 138 5.44 -3.86 7.80
C CYS A 138 6.76 -3.82 7.04
N LYS A 139 7.64 -2.86 7.35
CA LYS A 139 8.97 -2.75 6.73
C LYS A 139 9.84 -3.97 6.97
N ALA A 140 9.71 -4.59 8.14
CA ALA A 140 10.46 -5.79 8.50
C ALA A 140 9.85 -7.08 7.94
N HIS A 141 8.60 -7.05 7.46
CA HIS A 141 7.86 -8.24 7.05
C HIS A 141 8.03 -8.52 5.54
N PRO A 142 8.36 -9.76 5.13
CA PRO A 142 8.70 -10.07 3.74
C PRO A 142 7.53 -9.92 2.76
N ASN A 143 6.29 -10.01 3.25
CA ASN A 143 5.06 -9.95 2.43
C ASN A 143 4.41 -8.57 2.34
N PHE A 144 5.16 -7.49 2.55
CA PHE A 144 4.72 -6.11 2.29
C PHE A 144 5.63 -5.46 1.27
N VAL A 145 5.05 -4.73 0.32
CA VAL A 145 5.83 -3.95 -0.64
C VAL A 145 6.65 -2.89 0.09
N GLU A 146 7.94 -2.87 -0.20
CA GLU A 146 8.89 -1.91 0.37
C GLU A 146 8.65 -0.51 -0.19
N LEU A 147 8.28 0.41 0.70
CA LEU A 147 8.26 1.85 0.43
C LEU A 147 9.67 2.43 0.56
N LEU A 148 10.25 2.84 -0.57
CA LEU A 148 11.63 3.33 -0.66
C LEU A 148 11.77 4.83 -0.44
N GLY A 149 10.69 5.59 -0.67
CA GLY A 149 10.67 7.05 -0.51
C GLY A 149 9.52 7.73 -1.24
N ILE A 150 9.59 9.05 -1.30
CA ILE A 150 8.65 9.91 -2.01
C ILE A 150 9.39 10.88 -2.93
N SER A 151 8.81 11.19 -4.08
CA SER A 151 9.24 12.25 -4.99
C SER A 151 8.13 13.29 -5.15
N TRP A 152 8.52 14.50 -5.53
CA TRP A 152 7.60 15.58 -5.90
C TRP A 152 7.77 15.92 -7.36
N ASP A 153 6.74 15.64 -8.15
CA ASP A 153 6.75 15.92 -9.57
C ASP A 153 6.23 17.32 -9.85
N ALA A 154 7.07 18.17 -10.42
CA ALA A 154 6.64 19.46 -10.95
C ALA A 154 5.80 19.24 -12.22
N VAL A 155 4.58 19.74 -12.24
CA VAL A 155 3.67 19.70 -13.37
C VAL A 155 3.28 21.12 -13.73
N THR A 156 3.64 21.54 -14.94
CA THR A 156 3.23 22.83 -15.50
C THR A 156 2.00 22.61 -16.35
N SER A 157 0.91 23.29 -16.04
CA SER A 157 -0.29 23.31 -16.88
C SER A 157 -0.07 24.16 -18.14
N ASP A 158 -0.91 23.97 -19.15
CA ASP A 158 -0.87 24.74 -20.40
C ASP A 158 -1.01 26.26 -20.18
N GLY A 159 -1.58 26.67 -19.03
CA GLY A 159 -1.67 28.06 -18.59
C GLY A 159 -0.44 28.61 -17.86
N GLY A 160 0.67 27.86 -17.82
CA GLY A 160 1.92 28.26 -17.16
C GLY A 160 1.91 28.16 -15.63
N ILE A 161 0.85 27.61 -15.03
CA ILE A 161 0.79 27.38 -13.58
C ILE A 161 1.53 26.09 -13.26
N SER A 162 2.62 26.20 -12.50
CA SER A 162 3.34 25.06 -11.92
C SER A 162 2.66 24.59 -10.63
N SER A 163 2.42 23.29 -10.54
CA SER A 163 1.93 22.58 -9.35
C SER A 163 2.83 21.38 -9.07
N TYR A 164 2.81 20.89 -7.84
CA TYR A 164 3.51 19.65 -7.49
C TYR A 164 2.52 18.49 -7.36
N ARG A 165 2.98 17.28 -7.63
CA ARG A 165 2.24 16.04 -7.38
C ARG A 165 3.12 15.08 -6.58
N PRO A 166 2.62 14.53 -5.46
CA PRO A 166 3.36 13.52 -4.73
C PRO A 166 3.40 12.22 -5.54
N ALA A 167 4.56 11.58 -5.54
CA ALA A 167 4.79 10.29 -6.18
C ALA A 167 5.48 9.35 -5.21
N MET A 168 4.96 8.15 -5.07
CA MET A 168 5.48 7.16 -4.14
C MET A 168 6.46 6.23 -4.84
N ILE A 169 7.64 6.05 -4.26
CA ILE A 169 8.70 5.21 -4.83
C ILE A 169 8.72 3.89 -4.07
N VAL A 170 8.42 2.79 -4.76
CA VAL A 170 8.40 1.45 -4.18
C VAL A 170 9.32 0.51 -4.95
N GLU A 171 9.64 -0.64 -4.35
CA GLU A 171 10.33 -1.71 -5.08
C GLU A 171 9.55 -2.16 -6.33
N LEU A 172 10.29 -2.52 -7.38
CA LEU A 172 9.70 -2.95 -8.65
C LEU A 172 9.38 -4.45 -8.61
N ALA A 173 8.12 -4.80 -8.89
CA ALA A 173 7.66 -6.19 -8.98
C ALA A 173 8.29 -6.96 -10.14
N ASP A 174 8.10 -8.29 -10.18
CA ASP A 174 8.55 -9.15 -11.28
C ASP A 174 8.01 -8.61 -12.62
N PRO A 175 8.88 -8.32 -13.61
CA PRO A 175 8.46 -7.67 -14.85
C PRO A 175 7.68 -8.59 -15.79
N THR A 176 7.69 -9.90 -15.55
CA THR A 176 6.99 -10.89 -16.39
C THR A 176 5.61 -11.22 -15.85
N THR A 177 5.45 -11.24 -14.53
CA THR A 177 4.18 -11.56 -13.87
C THR A 177 4.05 -10.69 -12.61
N PRO A 178 3.76 -9.39 -12.76
CA PRO A 178 3.86 -8.43 -11.66
C PRO A 178 2.76 -8.61 -10.61
N GLN A 179 1.57 -9.06 -11.01
CA GLN A 179 0.43 -9.25 -10.11
C GLN A 179 0.00 -10.72 -10.07
N LEU A 180 -0.53 -11.15 -8.93
CA LEU A 180 -1.11 -12.49 -8.77
C LEU A 180 -2.24 -12.73 -9.78
N ARG A 181 -3.02 -11.71 -10.11
CA ARG A 181 -4.05 -11.79 -11.16
C ARG A 181 -3.48 -12.27 -12.50
N ASP A 182 -2.31 -11.78 -12.89
CA ASP A 182 -1.71 -12.11 -14.18
C ASP A 182 -1.24 -13.56 -14.20
N LEU A 183 -0.75 -14.06 -13.05
CA LEU A 183 -0.43 -15.47 -12.87
C LEU A 183 -1.69 -16.35 -12.98
N VAL A 184 -2.77 -15.98 -12.29
CA VAL A 184 -4.03 -16.74 -12.30
C VAL A 184 -4.65 -16.77 -13.69
N LYS A 185 -4.62 -15.65 -14.43
CA LYS A 185 -5.15 -15.57 -15.81
C LYS A 185 -4.34 -16.39 -16.82
N SER A 186 -3.03 -16.44 -16.65
CA SER A 186 -2.13 -17.19 -17.55
C SER A 186 -2.07 -18.69 -17.22
N SER A 187 -2.56 -19.08 -16.04
CA SER A 187 -2.58 -20.47 -15.58
C SER A 187 -3.55 -21.33 -16.39
N ARG A 188 -3.14 -22.56 -16.72
CA ARG A 188 -4.04 -23.58 -17.29
C ARG A 188 -4.65 -24.41 -16.17
N TYR A 189 -5.92 -24.77 -16.34
CA TYR A 189 -6.60 -25.67 -15.43
C TYR A 189 -6.86 -27.03 -16.08
N PRO A 190 -6.68 -28.16 -15.35
CA PRO A 190 -6.20 -28.23 -13.96
C PRO A 190 -4.70 -27.88 -13.84
N LEU A 191 -4.31 -27.32 -12.70
CA LEU A 191 -2.90 -27.02 -12.38
C LEU A 191 -2.13 -28.33 -12.14
N GLY A 192 -0.89 -28.40 -12.63
CA GLY A 192 0.04 -29.48 -12.26
C GLY A 192 0.50 -29.36 -10.80
N LEU A 193 1.09 -30.43 -10.25
CA LEU A 193 1.53 -30.48 -8.84
C LEU A 193 2.52 -29.37 -8.47
N LYS A 194 3.39 -29.00 -9.41
CA LYS A 194 4.38 -27.93 -9.20
C LYS A 194 3.71 -26.57 -9.11
N GLU A 195 2.76 -26.28 -10.00
CA GLU A 195 2.00 -25.04 -10.01
C GLU A 195 1.09 -24.95 -8.77
N GLN A 196 0.53 -26.07 -8.32
CA GLN A 196 -0.22 -26.13 -7.06
C GLN A 196 0.66 -25.78 -5.87
N GLY A 197 1.85 -26.39 -5.75
CA GLY A 197 2.80 -26.07 -4.68
C GLY A 197 3.17 -24.59 -4.65
N MET A 198 3.50 -24.02 -5.82
CA MET A 198 3.76 -22.59 -5.95
C MET A 198 2.56 -21.73 -5.51
N MET A 199 1.34 -22.11 -5.89
CA MET A 199 0.14 -21.37 -5.49
C MET A 199 -0.07 -21.43 -3.96
N PHE A 200 0.19 -22.57 -3.33
CA PHE A 200 0.13 -22.70 -1.87
C PHE A 200 1.16 -21.80 -1.18
N ASP A 201 2.39 -21.73 -1.70
CA ASP A 201 3.42 -20.84 -1.16
C ASP A 201 2.99 -19.37 -1.25
N LEU A 202 2.42 -18.95 -2.39
CA LEU A 202 1.93 -17.58 -2.59
C LEU A 202 0.71 -17.27 -1.72
N LEU A 203 -0.18 -18.22 -1.49
CA LEU A 203 -1.32 -18.04 -0.57
C LEU A 203 -0.85 -17.95 0.89
N THR A 204 0.19 -18.69 1.25
CA THR A 204 0.82 -18.61 2.57
C THR A 204 1.43 -17.23 2.79
N ASP A 205 2.19 -16.73 1.82
CA ASP A 205 2.73 -15.36 1.82
C ASP A 205 1.64 -14.29 2.05
N VAL A 206 0.51 -14.40 1.33
CA VAL A 206 -0.62 -13.47 1.48
C VAL A 206 -1.23 -13.59 2.88
N ALA A 207 -1.42 -14.82 3.39
CA ALA A 207 -1.98 -15.06 4.71
C ALA A 207 -1.09 -14.50 5.84
N GLU A 208 0.24 -14.64 5.72
CA GLU A 208 1.21 -14.07 6.66
C GLU A 208 1.14 -12.54 6.68
N GLY A 209 1.12 -11.90 5.51
CA GLY A 209 0.95 -10.44 5.41
C GLY A 209 -0.37 -9.95 6.02
N VAL A 210 -1.48 -10.63 5.76
CA VAL A 210 -2.80 -10.29 6.32
C VAL A 210 -2.83 -10.52 7.85
N THR A 211 -2.19 -11.59 8.32
CA THR A 211 -2.06 -11.88 9.75
C THR A 211 -1.32 -10.75 10.47
N MET A 212 -0.24 -10.23 9.87
CA MET A 212 0.47 -9.06 10.40
C MET A 212 -0.42 -7.82 10.46
N LEU A 213 -1.19 -7.51 9.40
CA LEU A 213 -2.16 -6.40 9.44
C LEU A 213 -3.18 -6.55 10.58
N HIS A 214 -3.74 -7.75 10.73
CA HIS A 214 -4.73 -8.04 11.77
C HIS A 214 -4.15 -8.01 13.18
N ALA A 215 -2.87 -8.40 13.36
CA ALA A 215 -2.16 -8.24 14.63
C ALA A 215 -2.09 -6.76 15.05
N MET A 216 -1.92 -5.85 14.08
CA MET A 216 -1.98 -4.39 14.28
C MET A 216 -3.39 -3.82 14.37
N LYS A 217 -4.44 -4.67 14.37
CA LYS A 217 -5.85 -4.26 14.32
C LYS A 217 -6.20 -3.40 13.10
N ILE A 218 -5.57 -3.68 11.96
CA ILE A 218 -5.81 -3.00 10.68
C ILE A 218 -6.45 -4.00 9.71
N VAL A 219 -7.57 -3.63 9.08
CA VAL A 219 -8.15 -4.34 7.93
C VAL A 219 -7.58 -3.74 6.64
N HIS A 220 -7.22 -4.57 5.66
CA HIS A 220 -6.74 -4.09 4.36
C HIS A 220 -7.82 -3.31 3.56
N GLY A 221 -9.05 -3.84 3.53
CA GLY A 221 -10.21 -3.19 2.91
C GLY A 221 -10.38 -3.35 1.39
N ASP A 222 -9.39 -3.91 0.68
CA ASP A 222 -9.47 -4.18 -0.78
C ASP A 222 -8.54 -5.34 -1.19
N LEU A 223 -8.60 -6.46 -0.45
CA LEU A 223 -7.78 -7.63 -0.74
C LEU A 223 -8.29 -8.34 -2.01
N LYS A 224 -7.47 -8.34 -3.06
CA LYS A 224 -7.77 -8.97 -4.36
C LYS A 224 -6.48 -9.29 -5.12
N PRO A 225 -6.49 -10.20 -6.12
CA PRO A 225 -5.29 -10.57 -6.86
C PRO A 225 -4.55 -9.42 -7.57
N ASP A 226 -5.24 -8.32 -7.90
CA ASP A 226 -4.63 -7.10 -8.47
C ASP A 226 -3.73 -6.36 -7.44
N ASN A 227 -4.04 -6.48 -6.14
CA ASN A 227 -3.33 -5.83 -5.04
C ASN A 227 -2.26 -6.73 -4.40
N ILE A 228 -2.06 -7.93 -4.96
CA ILE A 228 -0.96 -8.83 -4.58
C ILE A 228 0.11 -8.76 -5.66
N LEU A 229 1.25 -8.15 -5.32
CA LEU A 229 2.40 -8.05 -6.22
C LEU A 229 3.32 -9.25 -6.03
N LEU A 230 3.89 -9.74 -7.13
CA LEU A 230 4.81 -10.88 -7.11
C LEU A 230 6.25 -10.40 -7.32
N PHE A 231 7.15 -10.94 -6.51
CA PHE A 231 8.58 -10.63 -6.55
C PHE A 231 9.39 -11.89 -6.75
N ARG A 232 10.38 -11.83 -7.63
CA ARG A 232 11.30 -12.94 -7.87
C ARG A 232 12.43 -12.90 -6.84
N THR A 233 12.52 -13.95 -6.03
CA THR A 233 13.73 -14.24 -5.26
C THR A 233 14.58 -15.30 -5.99
N LYS A 234 15.75 -15.63 -5.45
CA LYS A 234 16.59 -16.70 -6.01
C LYS A 234 15.88 -18.06 -6.01
N ASP A 235 15.01 -18.29 -5.04
CA ASP A 235 14.44 -19.61 -4.76
C ASP A 235 13.01 -19.75 -5.28
N ARG A 236 12.18 -18.70 -5.11
CA ARG A 236 10.76 -18.72 -5.51
C ARG A 236 10.18 -17.34 -5.81
N LEU A 237 8.95 -17.33 -6.32
CA LEU A 237 8.12 -16.14 -6.28
C LEU A 237 7.62 -15.92 -4.85
N VAL A 238 7.61 -14.65 -4.43
CA VAL A 238 7.08 -14.19 -3.15
C VAL A 238 5.93 -13.23 -3.41
N ALA A 239 4.78 -13.47 -2.77
CA ALA A 239 3.67 -12.54 -2.80
C ALA A 239 3.82 -11.46 -1.73
N LYS A 240 3.54 -10.21 -2.11
CA LYS A 240 3.54 -9.06 -1.20
C LYS A 240 2.25 -8.26 -1.34
N LEU A 241 1.69 -7.86 -0.20
CA LEU A 241 0.53 -6.98 -0.12
C LEU A 241 0.89 -5.57 -0.61
N SER A 242 -0.04 -4.93 -1.29
CA SER A 242 0.08 -3.57 -1.81
C SER A 242 -1.28 -2.87 -1.83
N ASP A 243 -1.30 -1.56 -2.09
CA ASP A 243 -2.51 -0.74 -2.18
C ASP A 243 -3.33 -0.70 -0.87
N PHE A 244 -2.71 -0.07 0.13
CA PHE A 244 -3.27 0.11 1.47
C PHE A 244 -4.18 1.35 1.58
N GLY A 245 -4.60 1.93 0.46
CA GLY A 245 -5.45 3.14 0.44
C GLY A 245 -6.78 2.98 1.17
N PHE A 246 -7.32 1.75 1.15
CA PHE A 246 -8.57 1.38 1.81
C PHE A 246 -8.39 0.81 3.23
N CYS A 247 -7.16 0.80 3.77
CA CYS A 247 -6.95 0.28 5.12
C CYS A 247 -7.78 1.05 6.16
N SER A 248 -8.19 0.35 7.21
CA SER A 248 -8.89 0.96 8.33
C SER A 248 -8.60 0.21 9.63
N PRO A 249 -8.62 0.90 10.79
CA PRO A 249 -8.63 0.22 12.08
C PRO A 249 -9.90 -0.64 12.24
N PHE A 250 -9.83 -1.70 13.04
CA PHE A 250 -10.98 -2.55 13.36
C PHE A 250 -12.14 -1.76 14.00
N THR A 251 -11.85 -0.62 14.61
CA THR A 251 -12.83 0.26 15.27
C THR A 251 -13.58 1.17 14.30
N ASP A 252 -13.13 1.31 13.05
CA ASP A 252 -13.75 2.14 12.03
C ASP A 252 -14.78 1.31 11.24
N ILE A 253 -15.83 0.87 11.95
CA ILE A 253 -16.91 -0.03 11.45
C ILE A 253 -17.90 0.72 10.52
N GLU A 254 -17.70 2.01 10.28
CA GLU A 254 -18.50 2.71 9.28
C GLU A 254 -18.19 2.14 7.91
N TYR A 255 -19.21 1.48 7.33
CA TYR A 255 -19.29 0.90 5.98
C TYR A 255 -18.81 1.89 4.90
N LYS A 256 -17.51 2.15 4.79
CA LYS A 256 -16.96 2.87 3.66
C LYS A 256 -17.16 1.97 2.45
N ILE A 257 -17.95 2.47 1.50
CA ILE A 257 -18.20 1.86 0.18
C ILE A 257 -16.91 1.97 -0.64
N GLY A 258 -15.84 1.36 -0.15
CA GLY A 258 -14.55 1.20 -0.80
C GLY A 258 -14.35 -0.26 -1.23
N GLY A 259 -13.28 -0.49 -1.99
CA GLY A 259 -12.91 -1.81 -2.48
C GLY A 259 -13.71 -2.28 -3.69
N THR A 260 -13.33 -3.46 -4.18
CA THR A 260 -13.86 -4.01 -5.44
C THR A 260 -15.09 -4.88 -5.19
N PRO A 261 -16.29 -4.55 -5.73
CA PRO A 261 -17.56 -5.18 -5.36
C PRO A 261 -17.57 -6.71 -5.34
N TYR A 262 -16.91 -7.34 -6.31
CA TYR A 262 -16.85 -8.80 -6.45
C TYR A 262 -16.10 -9.51 -5.31
N TRP A 263 -15.17 -8.81 -4.63
CA TRP A 263 -14.31 -9.37 -3.58
C TRP A 263 -14.83 -9.11 -2.17
N ASN A 264 -16.01 -8.50 -2.05
CA ASN A 264 -16.58 -8.16 -0.76
C ASN A 264 -17.13 -9.41 -0.06
N ALA A 265 -16.91 -9.47 1.27
CA ALA A 265 -17.56 -10.45 2.11
C ALA A 265 -19.10 -10.28 2.05
N PRO A 266 -19.87 -11.39 2.12
CA PRO A 266 -21.33 -11.35 2.11
C PRO A 266 -21.94 -10.53 3.26
N VAL A 267 -21.24 -10.50 4.40
CA VAL A 267 -21.56 -9.64 5.55
C VAL A 267 -20.35 -8.72 5.75
N ARG A 268 -20.60 -7.41 5.66
CA ARG A 268 -19.62 -6.37 5.98
C ARG A 268 -19.87 -5.87 7.39
#